data_AF-A0A2C8Z3X3-F1
#
_entry.id   AF-A0A2C8Z3X3-F1
#
_cell.length_a   1.000
_cell.length_b   1.000
_cell.length_c   1.000
_cell.angle_alpha   90.00
_cell.angle_beta   90.00
_cell.angle_gamma   90.00
#
_symmetry.space_group_name_H-M   'P 1'
#
loop_
_entity.id
_entity.type
_entity.pdbx_description
1 polymer ?
#
loop_
_entity_poly.entity_id
_entity_poly.type
_entity_poly.pdbx_seq_one_letter_code
_entity_poly.pdbx_strand_id
1 'polypeptide(L)'
;MKKKNTYLLFPVALSFLLACSADVGYAPDKDYSGQSPSYNADELGDLPDCDSKHEGMVVHVDNYRNKDYACSEGYWVALGESSTDKKLPDVHETSDDAVALHEKFKNVESVQILDTRDNKVYKAIVLGDLVWMAENLDYETRYSRTNPQCEDLGIKCGRYYMWDDAAYGNDDYSSVCLPGMRLPTEEDVDKLVEFIGGVSNGYVLKSKSYWEESEDAPLGTDELGFNAYPAGYKRSSRNYFEYFGTETVFWTDISNGYHSSLTLSLYSHNSILGTNWGPDWDNYMNVRCVGDL
;
A
#
# COMPACT_ATOMS: atom_id res chain seq x y z
N MET A 1 -58.26 36.79 31.91
CA MET A 1 -57.39 36.17 30.88
C MET A 1 -56.21 35.50 31.58
N LYS A 2 -56.25 34.18 31.77
CA LYS A 2 -55.12 33.39 32.30
C LYS A 2 -54.72 32.38 31.24
N LYS A 3 -53.52 32.55 30.68
CA LYS A 3 -52.94 31.75 29.60
C LYS A 3 -52.51 30.38 30.15
N LYS A 4 -52.84 29.33 29.40
CA LYS A 4 -52.26 27.98 29.49
C LYS A 4 -50.77 28.07 29.13
N ASN A 5 -49.90 27.43 29.92
CA ASN A 5 -48.58 27.01 29.45
C ASN A 5 -48.43 25.52 29.71
N THR A 6 -48.48 24.79 28.60
CA THR A 6 -48.22 23.36 28.46
C THR A 6 -46.71 23.17 28.46
N TYR A 7 -46.16 22.39 29.39
CA TYR A 7 -44.76 21.95 29.33
C TYR A 7 -44.71 20.62 28.58
N LEU A 8 -44.22 20.63 27.34
CA LEU A 8 -43.82 19.43 26.60
C LEU A 8 -42.46 18.96 27.14
N LEU A 9 -42.43 17.73 27.66
CA LEU A 9 -41.23 16.98 27.94
C LEU A 9 -40.66 16.45 26.61
N PHE A 10 -39.47 16.91 26.22
CA PHE A 10 -38.69 16.29 25.15
C PHE A 10 -37.96 15.07 25.71
N PRO A 11 -38.08 13.87 25.11
CA PRO A 11 -37.23 12.74 25.47
C PRO A 11 -35.81 12.97 24.93
N VAL A 12 -34.83 12.84 25.83
CA VAL A 12 -33.40 12.81 25.52
C VAL A 12 -33.15 11.58 24.65
N ALA A 13 -32.87 11.80 23.36
CA ALA A 13 -32.40 10.76 22.47
C ALA A 13 -30.98 10.38 22.90
N LEU A 14 -30.88 9.20 23.50
CA LEU A 14 -29.62 8.54 23.84
C LEU A 14 -28.95 8.15 22.50
N SER A 15 -27.99 8.97 22.07
CA SER A 15 -27.14 8.71 20.92
C SER A 15 -26.32 7.46 21.19
N PHE A 16 -26.76 6.33 20.62
CA PHE A 16 -25.95 5.12 20.50
C PHE A 16 -24.75 5.46 19.60
N LEU A 17 -23.57 5.52 20.23
CA LEU A 17 -22.30 5.40 19.54
C LEU A 17 -22.26 3.99 18.95
N LEU A 18 -22.53 3.87 17.65
CA LEU A 18 -22.13 2.72 16.85
C LEU A 18 -20.60 2.73 16.81
N ALA A 19 -20.00 2.01 17.75
CA ALA A 19 -18.63 1.55 17.63
C ALA A 19 -18.62 0.51 16.49
N CYS A 20 -18.15 0.90 15.31
CA CYS A 20 -17.76 -0.07 14.30
C CYS A 20 -16.46 -0.71 14.76
N SER A 21 -16.59 -1.93 15.28
CA SER A 21 -15.48 -2.87 15.39
C SER A 21 -14.92 -3.14 13.99
N ALA A 22 -13.61 -2.99 13.83
CA ALA A 22 -12.86 -3.51 12.71
C ALA A 22 -12.94 -5.05 12.70
N ASP A 23 -12.98 -5.61 11.50
CA ASP A 23 -12.39 -6.91 11.11
C ASP A 23 -12.60 -7.03 9.59
N VAL A 24 -11.53 -6.85 8.79
CA VAL A 24 -11.57 -7.08 7.34
C VAL A 24 -10.39 -7.96 6.94
N GLY A 25 -10.43 -9.20 7.42
CA GLY A 25 -9.73 -10.32 6.78
C GLY A 25 -10.68 -10.93 5.76
N TYR A 26 -10.32 -10.89 4.48
CA TYR A 26 -11.13 -11.46 3.39
C TYR A 26 -10.95 -12.99 3.42
N ALA A 27 -11.93 -13.72 3.95
CA ALA A 27 -12.06 -15.15 3.71
C ALA A 27 -12.80 -15.36 2.38
N PRO A 28 -12.42 -16.34 1.54
CA PRO A 28 -13.10 -16.54 0.27
C PRO A 28 -14.55 -16.98 0.50
N ASP A 29 -15.49 -16.40 -0.25
CA ASP A 29 -16.93 -16.71 -0.18
C ASP A 29 -17.26 -18.18 -0.53
N LYS A 30 -16.35 -18.86 -1.22
CA LYS A 30 -16.43 -20.30 -1.51
C LYS A 30 -15.46 -21.08 -0.63
N ASP A 31 -15.98 -22.15 -0.04
CA ASP A 31 -15.15 -23.11 0.71
C ASP A 31 -14.31 -23.96 -0.26
N TYR A 32 -13.01 -23.68 -0.27
CA TYR A 32 -12.00 -24.43 -1.02
C TYR A 32 -11.22 -25.43 -0.16
N SER A 33 -11.54 -25.57 1.14
CA SER A 33 -10.78 -26.39 2.10
C SER A 33 -10.75 -27.90 1.81
N GLY A 34 -11.50 -28.35 0.80
CA GLY A 34 -11.52 -29.74 0.31
C GLY A 34 -10.93 -29.96 -1.09
N GLN A 35 -10.39 -28.93 -1.74
CA GLN A 35 -9.82 -29.05 -3.08
C GLN A 35 -8.32 -29.32 -3.03
N SER A 36 -7.84 -30.31 -3.79
CA SER A 36 -6.41 -30.56 -3.92
C SER A 36 -5.75 -29.56 -4.88
N PRO A 37 -4.50 -29.16 -4.64
CA PRO A 37 -3.73 -28.33 -5.56
C PRO A 37 -3.68 -28.92 -6.97
N SER A 38 -3.91 -28.05 -7.96
CA SER A 38 -3.82 -28.36 -9.39
C SER A 38 -2.37 -28.52 -9.84
N TYR A 39 -1.45 -27.78 -9.21
CA TYR A 39 0.00 -27.88 -9.38
C TYR A 39 0.72 -27.20 -8.21
N ASN A 40 2.05 -27.34 -8.19
CA ASN A 40 2.94 -26.64 -7.25
C ASN A 40 3.67 -25.50 -7.97
N ALA A 41 3.70 -24.32 -7.36
CA ALA A 41 4.49 -23.17 -7.76
C ALA A 41 5.62 -22.94 -6.75
N ASP A 42 6.76 -22.41 -7.22
CA ASP A 42 7.90 -22.12 -6.35
C ASP A 42 7.59 -20.90 -5.46
N GLU A 43 7.08 -19.81 -6.03
CA GLU A 43 6.68 -18.60 -5.30
C GLU A 43 5.34 -18.01 -5.77
N LEU A 44 4.72 -17.15 -4.94
CA LEU A 44 3.41 -16.55 -5.25
C LEU A 44 3.46 -15.66 -6.51
N GLY A 45 4.63 -15.10 -6.82
CA GLY A 45 4.87 -14.29 -8.01
C GLY A 45 4.85 -15.09 -9.33
N ASP A 46 4.94 -16.41 -9.25
CA ASP A 46 4.86 -17.30 -10.42
C ASP A 46 3.41 -17.66 -10.79
N LEU A 47 2.45 -17.30 -9.94
CA LEU A 47 1.04 -17.59 -10.19
C LEU A 47 0.54 -16.72 -11.34
N PRO A 48 -0.27 -17.29 -12.27
CA PRO A 48 -0.94 -16.49 -13.28
C PRO A 48 -1.87 -15.49 -12.61
N ASP A 49 -2.23 -14.43 -13.34
CA ASP A 49 -3.26 -13.51 -12.86
C ASP A 49 -4.53 -14.29 -12.51
N CYS A 50 -5.03 -14.07 -11.30
CA CYS A 50 -6.32 -14.64 -10.91
C CYS A 50 -7.40 -13.88 -11.69
N ASP A 51 -7.87 -14.49 -12.77
CA ASP A 51 -8.91 -13.97 -13.64
C ASP A 51 -10.07 -14.97 -13.74
N SER A 52 -11.10 -14.66 -14.51
CA SER A 52 -12.26 -15.56 -14.68
C SER A 52 -11.91 -16.95 -15.22
N LYS A 53 -10.73 -17.16 -15.80
CA LYS A 53 -10.28 -18.48 -16.28
C LYS A 53 -9.64 -19.31 -15.19
N HIS A 54 -9.06 -18.64 -14.19
CA HIS A 54 -8.40 -19.28 -13.06
C HIS A 54 -9.28 -19.31 -11.81
N GLU A 55 -10.48 -18.69 -11.83
CA GLU A 55 -11.44 -18.72 -10.73
C GLU A 55 -11.69 -20.16 -10.21
N GLY A 56 -11.47 -20.36 -8.92
CA GLY A 56 -11.56 -21.64 -8.22
C GLY A 56 -10.34 -22.55 -8.37
N MET A 57 -9.29 -22.13 -9.07
CA MET A 57 -8.03 -22.88 -9.15
C MET A 57 -7.33 -22.89 -7.79
N VAL A 58 -6.88 -24.07 -7.35
CA VAL A 58 -6.04 -24.21 -6.16
C VAL A 58 -4.61 -24.53 -6.55
N VAL A 59 -3.62 -23.88 -5.94
CA VAL A 59 -2.18 -24.07 -6.20
C VAL A 59 -1.45 -24.19 -4.87
N HIS A 60 -0.49 -25.11 -4.79
CA HIS A 60 0.42 -25.21 -3.65
C HIS A 60 1.64 -24.34 -3.90
N VAL A 61 2.07 -23.55 -2.94
CA VAL A 61 3.24 -22.68 -3.11
C VAL A 61 4.35 -23.09 -2.14
N ASP A 62 5.41 -23.68 -2.70
CA ASP A 62 6.46 -24.37 -1.94
C ASP A 62 7.28 -23.38 -1.08
N ASN A 63 7.78 -22.28 -1.66
CA ASN A 63 8.64 -21.33 -0.96
C ASN A 63 7.90 -20.15 -0.30
N TYR A 64 6.56 -20.17 -0.30
CA TYR A 64 5.73 -19.16 0.37
C TYR A 64 4.77 -19.83 1.36
N ARG A 65 5.28 -20.03 2.59
CA ARG A 65 4.64 -20.77 3.72
C ARG A 65 4.28 -22.23 3.46
N ASN A 66 4.62 -22.82 2.31
CA ASN A 66 4.27 -24.20 1.96
C ASN A 66 2.76 -24.44 2.12
N LYS A 67 1.96 -23.58 1.47
CA LYS A 67 0.52 -23.44 1.69
C LYS A 67 -0.26 -23.48 0.38
N ASP A 68 -1.52 -23.90 0.47
CA ASP A 68 -2.44 -23.90 -0.66
C ASP A 68 -3.12 -22.53 -0.80
N TYR A 69 -3.30 -22.09 -2.03
CA TYR A 69 -3.96 -20.83 -2.39
C TYR A 69 -5.06 -21.12 -3.40
N ALA A 70 -6.23 -20.49 -3.24
CA ALA A 70 -7.30 -20.54 -4.22
C ALA A 70 -7.43 -19.19 -4.94
N CYS A 71 -7.55 -19.21 -6.27
CA CYS A 71 -7.97 -18.04 -7.01
C CYS A 71 -9.46 -17.82 -6.78
N SER A 72 -9.83 -16.69 -6.20
CA SER A 72 -11.20 -16.33 -5.87
C SER A 72 -11.39 -14.83 -6.05
N GLU A 73 -12.39 -14.45 -6.84
CA GLU A 73 -12.79 -13.06 -7.07
C GLU A 73 -11.67 -12.15 -7.56
N GLY A 74 -10.74 -12.71 -8.34
CA GLY A 74 -9.60 -11.96 -8.88
C GLY A 74 -8.34 -11.97 -7.99
N TYR A 75 -8.37 -12.68 -6.86
CA TYR A 75 -7.26 -12.75 -5.91
C TYR A 75 -6.83 -14.19 -5.58
N TRP A 76 -5.53 -14.40 -5.36
CA TRP A 76 -5.03 -15.63 -4.77
C TRP A 76 -5.14 -15.55 -3.25
N VAL A 77 -6.06 -16.35 -2.68
CA VAL A 77 -6.39 -16.35 -1.25
C VAL A 77 -5.81 -17.59 -0.58
N ALA A 78 -5.06 -17.40 0.50
CA ALA A 78 -4.42 -18.48 1.23
C ALA A 78 -5.48 -19.35 1.96
N LEU A 79 -5.46 -20.67 1.74
CA LEU A 79 -6.37 -21.61 2.38
C LEU A 79 -5.87 -21.98 3.77
N GLY A 80 -6.66 -21.67 4.81
CA GLY A 80 -6.33 -22.03 6.19
C GLY A 80 -6.29 -23.55 6.40
N GLU A 81 -5.39 -24.02 7.26
CA GLU A 81 -5.51 -25.38 7.80
C GLU A 81 -6.86 -25.49 8.52
N SER A 82 -7.60 -26.56 8.21
CA SER A 82 -8.91 -26.89 8.79
C SER A 82 -8.94 -26.63 10.30
N SER A 83 -9.52 -25.51 10.70
CA SER A 83 -10.02 -25.28 12.06
C SER A 83 -11.51 -25.04 11.98
N THR A 84 -12.24 -25.94 12.61
CA THR A 84 -13.68 -26.02 12.73
C THR A 84 -14.28 -24.75 13.34
N ASP A 85 -15.43 -24.34 12.79
CA ASP A 85 -16.44 -23.47 13.42
C ASP A 85 -16.09 -21.98 13.64
N LYS A 86 -15.97 -21.23 12.54
CA LYS A 86 -16.56 -19.89 12.47
C LYS A 86 -17.31 -19.74 11.15
N LYS A 87 -18.63 -19.87 11.21
CA LYS A 87 -19.51 -19.44 10.13
C LYS A 87 -19.44 -17.91 10.07
N LEU A 88 -18.59 -17.39 9.19
CA LEU A 88 -18.53 -15.96 8.88
C LEU A 88 -19.87 -15.55 8.24
N PRO A 89 -20.38 -14.34 8.54
CA PRO A 89 -21.60 -13.85 7.93
C PRO A 89 -21.38 -13.66 6.43
N ASP A 90 -22.32 -14.19 5.65
CA ASP A 90 -22.50 -13.98 4.22
C ASP A 90 -22.78 -12.47 3.99
N VAL A 91 -21.81 -11.75 3.43
CA VAL A 91 -21.97 -10.34 3.05
C VAL A 91 -21.92 -10.25 1.53
N HIS A 92 -23.10 -10.49 0.95
CA HIS A 92 -23.67 -9.73 -0.17
C HIS A 92 -22.70 -9.06 -1.15
N GLU A 93 -22.67 -9.60 -2.38
CA GLU A 93 -22.46 -8.91 -3.67
C GLU A 93 -21.46 -7.73 -3.63
N THR A 94 -20.26 -7.94 -4.16
CA THR A 94 -19.36 -6.85 -4.54
C THR A 94 -20.15 -5.76 -5.26
N SER A 95 -20.15 -4.55 -4.68
CA SER A 95 -20.97 -3.45 -5.20
C SER A 95 -20.49 -3.06 -6.60
N ASP A 96 -21.40 -2.58 -7.44
CA ASP A 96 -21.06 -2.03 -8.77
C ASP A 96 -19.93 -1.00 -8.70
N ASP A 97 -19.86 -0.25 -7.59
CA ASP A 97 -18.79 0.73 -7.31
C ASP A 97 -17.42 0.07 -7.11
N ALA A 98 -17.35 -1.05 -6.38
CA ALA A 98 -16.12 -1.81 -6.20
C ALA A 98 -15.65 -2.40 -7.54
N VAL A 99 -16.56 -3.00 -8.31
CA VAL A 99 -16.25 -3.54 -9.64
C VAL A 99 -15.70 -2.44 -10.56
N ALA A 100 -16.35 -1.27 -10.59
CA ALA A 100 -15.90 -0.15 -11.42
C ALA A 100 -14.53 0.39 -10.98
N LEU A 101 -14.24 0.38 -9.68
CA LEU A 101 -12.94 0.79 -9.14
C LEU A 101 -11.81 -0.16 -9.58
N HIS A 102 -12.01 -1.48 -9.47
CA HIS A 102 -11.02 -2.46 -9.92
C HIS A 102 -10.83 -2.43 -11.45
N GLU A 103 -11.90 -2.23 -12.22
CA GLU A 103 -11.78 -2.01 -13.67
C GLU A 103 -11.02 -0.73 -14.01
N LYS A 104 -11.16 0.34 -13.21
CA LYS A 104 -10.35 1.56 -13.37
C LYS A 104 -8.86 1.27 -13.17
N PHE A 105 -8.47 0.44 -12.20
CA PHE A 105 -7.07 0.11 -11.95
C PHE A 105 -6.40 -0.63 -13.11
N LYS A 106 -7.13 -1.55 -13.75
CA LYS A 106 -6.64 -2.29 -14.93
C LYS A 106 -6.30 -1.40 -16.14
N ASN A 107 -6.82 -0.18 -16.17
CA ASN A 107 -6.62 0.79 -17.24
C ASN A 107 -5.54 1.84 -16.90
N VAL A 108 -4.82 1.69 -15.79
CA VAL A 108 -3.70 2.57 -15.44
C VAL A 108 -2.56 2.37 -16.44
N GLU A 109 -2.16 3.45 -17.10
CA GLU A 109 -1.05 3.43 -18.05
C GLU A 109 0.29 3.36 -17.31
N SER A 110 1.14 2.41 -17.71
CA SER A 110 2.54 2.37 -17.28
C SER A 110 3.43 3.07 -18.29
N VAL A 111 4.25 4.00 -17.80
CA VAL A 111 5.21 4.78 -18.59
C VAL A 111 6.62 4.61 -18.03
N GLN A 112 7.61 5.07 -18.79
CA GLN A 112 9.01 5.08 -18.36
C GLN A 112 9.52 6.51 -18.29
N ILE A 113 10.26 6.82 -17.23
CA ILE A 113 10.89 8.13 -17.03
C ILE A 113 12.39 7.96 -16.94
N LEU A 114 13.12 8.72 -17.76
CA LEU A 114 14.58 8.76 -17.74
C LEU A 114 15.05 9.84 -16.76
N ASP A 115 15.81 9.44 -15.75
CA ASP A 115 16.61 10.37 -14.97
C ASP A 115 17.92 10.67 -15.72
N THR A 116 17.99 11.83 -16.36
CA THR A 116 19.16 12.24 -17.14
C THR A 116 20.40 12.50 -16.29
N ARG A 117 20.27 12.58 -14.96
CA ARG A 117 21.40 12.84 -14.05
C ARG A 117 22.30 11.61 -13.91
N ASP A 118 21.72 10.42 -13.94
CA ASP A 118 22.43 9.14 -13.78
C ASP A 118 22.10 8.09 -14.85
N ASN A 119 21.26 8.43 -15.83
CA ASN A 119 20.78 7.59 -16.92
C ASN A 119 19.95 6.37 -16.46
N LYS A 120 19.38 6.40 -15.25
CA LYS A 120 18.44 5.37 -14.82
C LYS A 120 17.07 5.60 -15.44
N VAL A 121 16.44 4.50 -15.86
CA VAL A 121 15.06 4.50 -16.34
C VAL A 121 14.20 3.89 -15.26
N TYR A 122 13.21 4.66 -14.81
CA TYR A 122 12.24 4.26 -13.81
C TYR A 122 10.89 3.96 -14.46
N LYS A 123 10.19 2.96 -13.95
CA LYS A 123 8.77 2.79 -14.21
C LYS A 123 7.98 3.84 -13.44
N ALA A 124 6.93 4.32 -14.09
CA ALA A 124 5.93 5.19 -13.51
C ALA A 124 4.54 4.80 -14.01
N ILE A 125 3.53 5.32 -13.35
CA ILE A 125 2.13 5.10 -13.67
C ILE A 125 1.38 6.42 -13.75
N VAL A 126 0.40 6.47 -14.63
CA VAL A 126 -0.43 7.65 -14.84
C VAL A 126 -1.72 7.52 -14.04
N LEU A 127 -1.89 8.40 -13.05
CA LEU A 127 -3.04 8.46 -12.16
C LEU A 127 -3.79 9.78 -12.38
N GLY A 128 -4.75 9.76 -13.31
CA GLY A 128 -5.47 10.98 -13.68
C GLY A 128 -4.56 11.96 -14.41
N ASP A 129 -4.32 13.13 -13.81
CA ASP A 129 -3.44 14.20 -14.29
C ASP A 129 -1.99 14.12 -13.74
N LEU A 130 -1.71 13.12 -12.90
CA LEU A 130 -0.42 12.94 -12.26
C LEU A 130 0.35 11.73 -12.80
N VAL A 131 1.67 11.85 -12.85
CA VAL A 131 2.60 10.75 -13.11
C VAL A 131 3.33 10.40 -11.83
N TRP A 132 3.11 9.19 -11.32
CA TRP A 132 3.70 8.70 -10.08
C TRP A 132 4.81 7.68 -10.37
N MET A 133 5.95 7.80 -9.70
CA MET A 133 6.96 6.74 -9.76
C MET A 133 6.41 5.43 -9.17
N ALA A 134 6.56 4.35 -9.94
CA ALA A 134 6.24 2.98 -9.56
C ALA A 134 7.44 2.24 -8.94
N GLU A 135 8.62 2.82 -9.03
CA GLU A 135 9.85 2.35 -8.39
C GLU A 135 10.34 3.39 -7.38
N ASN A 136 11.00 2.93 -6.32
CA ASN A 136 11.65 3.84 -5.38
C ASN A 136 12.83 4.54 -6.09
N LEU A 137 12.99 5.84 -5.86
CA LEU A 137 14.11 6.60 -6.40
C LEU A 137 15.44 5.95 -5.96
N ASP A 138 16.38 5.84 -6.90
CA ASP A 138 17.71 5.27 -6.68
C ASP A 138 18.82 6.26 -7.10
N TYR A 139 18.55 7.55 -6.95
CA TYR A 139 19.52 8.59 -7.27
C TYR A 139 20.58 8.71 -6.16
N GLU A 140 21.86 8.57 -6.50
CA GLU A 140 22.92 8.59 -5.50
C GLU A 140 23.26 10.02 -5.06
N THR A 141 23.10 10.28 -3.76
CA THR A 141 23.60 11.49 -3.10
C THR A 141 24.65 11.12 -2.06
N ARG A 142 25.41 12.13 -1.60
CA ARG A 142 26.38 11.98 -0.51
C ARG A 142 25.81 11.33 0.76
N TYR A 143 24.55 11.63 1.09
CA TYR A 143 23.92 11.10 2.30
C TYR A 143 22.94 9.96 2.05
N SER A 144 22.61 9.63 0.79
CA SER A 144 21.79 8.46 0.50
C SER A 144 22.34 7.16 1.11
N ARG A 145 21.45 6.21 1.40
CA ARG A 145 21.79 4.87 1.93
C ARG A 145 21.11 3.79 1.10
N THR A 146 21.72 2.60 1.06
CA THR A 146 21.10 1.37 0.59
C THR A 146 20.81 0.44 1.77
N ASN A 147 19.84 -0.46 1.60
CA ASN A 147 19.50 -1.47 2.59
C ASN A 147 20.14 -2.82 2.18
N PRO A 148 21.16 -3.33 2.93
CA PRO A 148 21.83 -4.58 2.59
C PRO A 148 20.90 -5.78 2.46
N GLN A 149 19.81 -5.81 3.24
CA GLN A 149 18.83 -6.91 3.16
C GLN A 149 18.12 -6.97 1.80
N CYS A 150 17.91 -5.81 1.16
CA CYS A 150 17.37 -5.76 -0.18
C CYS A 150 18.38 -6.27 -1.22
N GLU A 151 19.66 -5.93 -1.05
CA GLU A 151 20.74 -6.39 -1.93
C GLU A 151 20.91 -7.91 -1.85
N ASP A 152 20.92 -8.48 -0.65
CA ASP A 152 21.04 -9.93 -0.40
C ASP A 152 19.88 -10.73 -1.03
N LEU A 153 18.68 -10.14 -1.06
CA LEU A 153 17.47 -10.73 -1.65
C LEU A 153 17.28 -10.39 -3.13
N GLY A 154 18.16 -9.57 -3.73
CA GLY A 154 18.02 -9.11 -5.11
C GLY A 154 16.84 -8.15 -5.36
N ILE A 155 16.30 -7.54 -4.30
CA ILE A 155 15.15 -6.62 -4.37
C ILE A 155 15.65 -5.20 -4.62
N LYS A 156 15.06 -4.53 -5.61
CA LYS A 156 15.37 -3.13 -5.92
C LYS A 156 14.58 -2.18 -5.00
N CYS A 157 15.00 -2.08 -3.74
CA CYS A 157 14.39 -1.14 -2.78
C CYS A 157 14.69 0.34 -3.07
N GLY A 158 15.58 0.64 -4.02
CA GLY A 158 16.08 1.99 -4.25
C GLY A 158 16.93 2.51 -3.09
N ARG A 159 17.08 3.83 -3.01
CA ARG A 159 17.84 4.51 -1.96
C ARG A 159 16.93 5.17 -0.94
N TYR A 160 17.52 5.41 0.21
CA TYR A 160 16.89 6.04 1.35
C TYR A 160 17.57 7.36 1.65
N TYR A 161 16.76 8.39 1.91
CA TYR A 161 17.18 9.78 2.05
C TYR A 161 16.69 10.33 3.38
N MET A 162 17.44 11.25 3.97
CA MET A 162 16.90 12.13 5.01
C MET A 162 15.94 13.13 4.37
N TRP A 163 14.99 13.65 5.12
CA TRP A 163 13.98 14.56 4.56
C TRP A 163 14.62 15.82 3.95
N ASP A 164 15.58 16.43 4.65
CA ASP A 164 16.30 17.60 4.12
C ASP A 164 17.04 17.29 2.82
N ASP A 165 17.65 16.10 2.70
CA ASP A 165 18.27 15.67 1.44
C ASP A 165 17.20 15.47 0.38
N ALA A 166 16.07 14.83 0.71
CA ALA A 166 14.99 14.58 -0.24
C ALA A 166 14.33 15.86 -0.77
N ALA A 167 14.06 16.83 0.12
CA ALA A 167 13.36 18.08 -0.19
C ALA A 167 14.28 19.12 -0.81
N TYR A 168 15.52 19.22 -0.32
CA TYR A 168 16.45 20.27 -0.72
C TYR A 168 17.69 19.80 -1.45
N GLY A 169 18.01 18.51 -1.55
CA GLY A 169 19.17 17.99 -2.27
C GLY A 169 20.52 18.62 -1.88
N ASN A 170 21.41 17.80 -1.32
CA ASN A 170 22.62 18.29 -0.63
C ASN A 170 23.43 19.41 -1.29
N ASP A 171 23.65 19.38 -2.61
CA ASP A 171 24.65 20.22 -3.26
C ASP A 171 24.06 21.40 -4.08
N ASP A 172 22.81 21.29 -4.54
CA ASP A 172 22.18 22.28 -5.43
C ASP A 172 20.93 22.97 -4.85
N TYR A 173 20.55 22.67 -3.60
CA TYR A 173 19.33 23.20 -2.95
C TYR A 173 18.03 22.89 -3.73
N SER A 174 17.99 21.78 -4.46
CA SER A 174 16.83 21.25 -5.18
C SER A 174 16.51 19.82 -4.74
N SER A 175 15.22 19.47 -4.63
CA SER A 175 14.78 18.10 -4.33
C SER A 175 15.53 16.99 -5.10
N VAL A 176 15.71 15.83 -4.48
CA VAL A 176 16.28 14.63 -5.14
C VAL A 176 15.44 14.13 -6.30
N CYS A 177 14.18 14.55 -6.40
CA CYS A 177 13.35 14.21 -7.54
C CYS A 177 13.94 14.71 -8.86
N LEU A 178 13.80 13.88 -9.89
CA LEU A 178 14.28 14.16 -11.24
C LEU A 178 13.61 15.41 -11.83
N PRO A 179 14.26 16.11 -12.78
CA PRO A 179 13.72 17.35 -13.35
C PRO A 179 12.28 17.20 -13.85
N GLY A 180 11.41 18.12 -13.44
CA GLY A 180 9.97 18.09 -13.76
C GLY A 180 9.12 17.28 -12.78
N MET A 181 9.74 16.63 -11.79
CA MET A 181 9.04 15.93 -10.71
C MET A 181 9.37 16.54 -9.34
N ARG A 182 8.57 16.20 -8.33
CA ARG A 182 8.64 16.72 -6.96
C ARG A 182 8.35 15.62 -5.94
N LEU A 183 8.65 15.91 -4.67
CA LEU A 183 8.06 15.14 -3.57
C LEU A 183 6.54 15.34 -3.58
N PRO A 184 5.74 14.32 -3.20
CA PRO A 184 4.29 14.47 -3.13
C PRO A 184 3.87 15.58 -2.19
N THR A 185 2.99 16.45 -2.66
CA THR A 185 2.31 17.47 -1.86
C THR A 185 1.04 16.90 -1.23
N GLU A 186 0.38 17.69 -0.38
CA GLU A 186 -0.93 17.31 0.18
C GLU A 186 -1.98 17.07 -0.92
N GLU A 187 -2.02 17.91 -1.96
CA GLU A 187 -2.92 17.73 -3.10
C GLU A 187 -2.63 16.44 -3.87
N ASP A 188 -1.35 16.08 -4.04
CA ASP A 188 -0.97 14.85 -4.73
C ASP A 188 -1.42 13.62 -3.94
N VAL A 189 -1.26 13.66 -2.62
CA VAL A 189 -1.70 12.59 -1.71
C VAL A 189 -3.23 12.47 -1.73
N ASP A 190 -3.95 13.58 -1.68
CA ASP A 190 -5.43 13.58 -1.75
C ASP A 190 -5.93 12.98 -3.07
N LYS A 191 -5.31 13.36 -4.19
CA LYS A 191 -5.62 12.77 -5.50
C LYS A 191 -5.32 11.27 -5.55
N LEU A 192 -4.21 10.81 -4.95
CA LEU A 192 -3.91 9.38 -4.85
C LEU A 192 -4.96 8.64 -4.01
N VAL A 193 -5.34 9.19 -2.85
CA VAL A 193 -6.35 8.63 -1.96
C VAL A 193 -7.71 8.54 -2.66
N GLU A 194 -8.13 9.62 -3.35
CA GLU A 194 -9.34 9.62 -4.16
C GLU A 194 -9.25 8.57 -5.29
N PHE A 195 -8.09 8.47 -5.94
CA PHE A 195 -7.90 7.55 -7.06
C PHE A 195 -8.15 6.10 -6.65
N ILE A 196 -7.62 5.69 -5.50
CA ILE A 196 -7.77 4.33 -4.94
C ILE A 196 -9.10 4.10 -4.22
N GLY A 197 -10.00 5.08 -4.17
CA GLY A 197 -11.30 4.95 -3.51
C GLY A 197 -11.24 5.08 -1.97
N GLY A 198 -10.18 5.71 -1.44
CA GLY A 198 -10.01 6.01 -0.02
C GLY A 198 -8.86 5.25 0.65
N VAL A 199 -8.45 5.73 1.81
CA VAL A 199 -7.28 5.19 2.55
C VAL A 199 -7.42 3.71 2.90
N SER A 200 -8.64 3.18 3.07
CA SER A 200 -8.89 1.77 3.36
C SER A 200 -8.41 0.81 2.26
N ASN A 201 -8.16 1.33 1.05
CA ASN A 201 -7.70 0.56 -0.10
C ASN A 201 -6.17 0.63 -0.31
N GLY A 202 -5.39 1.05 0.69
CA GLY A 202 -3.92 1.09 0.58
C GLY A 202 -3.26 -0.23 0.16
N TYR A 203 -3.90 -1.38 0.41
CA TYR A 203 -3.42 -2.69 -0.04
C TYR A 203 -3.22 -2.79 -1.57
N VAL A 204 -3.96 -2.01 -2.39
CA VAL A 204 -3.79 -2.02 -3.85
C VAL A 204 -2.48 -1.39 -4.33
N LEU A 205 -1.81 -0.64 -3.46
CA LEU A 205 -0.50 -0.01 -3.74
C LEU A 205 0.68 -0.93 -3.42
N LYS A 206 0.47 -1.92 -2.56
CA LYS A 206 1.52 -2.83 -2.08
C LYS A 206 1.94 -3.79 -3.19
N SER A 207 3.22 -4.10 -3.26
CA SER A 207 3.73 -5.19 -4.09
C SER A 207 3.06 -6.52 -3.75
N LYS A 208 2.93 -7.40 -4.76
CA LYS A 208 2.34 -8.74 -4.59
C LYS A 208 3.16 -9.66 -3.67
N SER A 209 4.45 -9.38 -3.49
CA SER A 209 5.40 -10.21 -2.75
C SER A 209 6.18 -9.42 -1.69
N TYR A 210 6.93 -10.17 -0.87
CA TYR A 210 7.82 -9.72 0.21
C TYR A 210 7.17 -9.17 1.48
N TRP A 211 5.87 -8.87 1.46
CA TRP A 211 5.14 -8.51 2.68
C TRP A 211 4.97 -9.73 3.58
N GLU A 212 5.25 -9.57 4.86
CA GLU A 212 4.89 -10.53 5.89
C GLU A 212 3.37 -10.66 5.93
N GLU A 213 2.84 -11.89 6.00
CA GLU A 213 1.40 -12.07 6.06
C GLU A 213 0.87 -11.77 7.47
N SER A 214 -0.34 -11.23 7.52
CA SER A 214 -1.13 -11.00 8.71
C SER A 214 -2.54 -11.57 8.52
N GLU A 215 -3.11 -12.16 9.58
CA GLU A 215 -4.50 -12.63 9.54
C GLU A 215 -5.51 -11.47 9.52
N ASP A 216 -5.07 -10.27 9.89
CA ASP A 216 -5.91 -9.08 10.06
C ASP A 216 -5.97 -8.21 8.79
N ALA A 217 -5.26 -8.60 7.72
CA ALA A 217 -5.13 -7.76 6.53
C ALA A 217 -5.00 -8.56 5.22
N PRO A 218 -5.57 -8.03 4.12
CA PRO A 218 -5.35 -8.60 2.79
C PRO A 218 -3.89 -8.42 2.34
N LEU A 219 -3.47 -9.33 1.46
CA LEU A 219 -2.19 -9.24 0.76
C LEU A 219 -2.15 -8.01 -0.17
N GLY A 220 -0.94 -7.60 -0.54
CA GLY A 220 -0.76 -6.59 -1.58
C GLY A 220 -1.17 -7.10 -2.95
N THR A 221 -1.92 -6.30 -3.71
CA THR A 221 -2.46 -6.74 -5.01
C THR A 221 -1.77 -6.08 -6.20
N ASP A 222 -1.14 -4.92 -5.99
CA ASP A 222 -0.47 -4.11 -7.01
C ASP A 222 -1.31 -3.87 -8.29
N GLU A 223 -2.62 -3.69 -8.14
CA GLU A 223 -3.53 -3.68 -9.29
C GLU A 223 -3.33 -2.51 -10.25
N LEU A 224 -2.77 -1.41 -9.75
CA LEU A 224 -2.44 -0.22 -10.55
C LEU A 224 -0.97 -0.14 -10.95
N GLY A 225 -0.14 -1.14 -10.58
CA GLY A 225 1.29 -1.15 -10.90
C GLY A 225 2.14 -0.18 -10.08
N PHE A 226 1.67 0.22 -8.89
CA PHE A 226 2.45 1.07 -7.97
C PHE A 226 3.62 0.31 -7.33
N ASN A 227 3.47 -0.97 -7.04
CA ASN A 227 4.52 -1.91 -6.63
C ASN A 227 5.34 -1.46 -5.40
N ALA A 228 4.68 -1.07 -4.31
CA ALA A 228 5.37 -0.69 -3.08
C ALA A 228 5.92 -1.93 -2.33
N TYR A 229 7.23 -2.14 -2.41
CA TYR A 229 7.93 -3.14 -1.59
C TYR A 229 7.96 -2.74 -0.11
N PRO A 230 7.92 -3.71 0.83
CA PRO A 230 8.07 -3.49 2.27
C PRO A 230 9.54 -3.23 2.63
N ALA A 231 10.04 -2.10 2.16
CA ALA A 231 11.45 -1.73 2.20
C ALA A 231 11.93 -1.29 3.59
N GLY A 232 11.02 -1.14 4.56
CA GLY A 232 11.33 -0.63 5.88
C GLY A 232 11.86 0.81 5.84
N TYR A 233 12.54 1.22 6.91
CA TYR A 233 13.26 2.49 6.98
C TYR A 233 14.36 2.42 8.03
N LYS A 234 15.27 3.39 8.03
CA LYS A 234 16.32 3.48 9.04
C LYS A 234 16.14 4.73 9.89
N ARG A 235 15.99 4.56 11.20
CA ARG A 235 16.01 5.69 12.13
C ARG A 235 17.39 6.32 12.23
N SER A 236 17.47 7.63 12.43
CA SER A 236 18.73 8.37 12.62
C SER A 236 19.53 7.82 13.80
N SER A 237 18.84 7.49 14.89
CA SER A 237 19.38 6.93 16.14
C SER A 237 19.85 5.48 16.06
N ARG A 238 19.66 4.80 14.93
CA ARG A 238 19.97 3.38 14.73
C ARG A 238 20.94 3.19 13.57
N ASN A 239 21.74 2.13 13.63
CA ASN A 239 22.73 1.79 12.60
C ASN A 239 22.26 0.66 11.66
N TYR A 240 20.99 0.26 11.72
CA TYR A 240 20.40 -0.79 10.90
C TYR A 240 19.03 -0.34 10.37
N PHE A 241 18.58 -0.98 9.29
CA PHE A 241 17.23 -0.81 8.76
C PHE A 241 16.24 -1.62 9.58
N GLU A 242 15.11 -1.01 9.89
CA GLU A 242 14.01 -1.62 10.65
C GLU A 242 12.85 -1.91 9.70
N TYR A 243 11.99 -2.87 10.09
CA TYR A 243 10.69 -3.12 9.48
C TYR A 243 10.68 -3.55 8.00
N PHE A 244 11.80 -4.06 7.49
CA PHE A 244 11.78 -4.78 6.20
C PHE A 244 10.77 -5.94 6.28
N GLY A 245 9.98 -6.13 5.23
CA GLY A 245 8.90 -7.14 5.19
C GLY A 245 7.59 -6.68 5.84
N THR A 246 7.62 -5.69 6.73
CA THR A 246 6.42 -5.28 7.51
C THR A 246 5.93 -3.89 7.21
N GLU A 247 6.80 -2.98 6.78
CA GLU A 247 6.46 -1.58 6.54
C GLU A 247 7.16 -1.04 5.31
N THR A 248 6.56 -0.01 4.69
CA THR A 248 7.25 0.87 3.75
C THR A 248 6.75 2.28 3.97
N VAL A 249 7.67 3.25 3.83
CA VAL A 249 7.37 4.65 4.09
C VAL A 249 8.03 5.53 3.06
N PHE A 250 7.26 6.49 2.54
CA PHE A 250 7.71 7.46 1.56
C PHE A 250 7.63 8.88 2.11
N TRP A 251 8.69 9.66 1.86
CA TRP A 251 8.67 11.10 2.13
C TRP A 251 7.65 11.83 1.28
N THR A 252 7.01 12.83 1.88
CA THR A 252 6.20 13.86 1.22
C THR A 252 6.82 15.23 1.48
N ASP A 253 6.37 16.28 0.81
CA ASP A 253 6.76 17.68 1.09
C ASP A 253 5.93 18.33 2.22
N ILE A 254 5.10 17.54 2.92
CA ILE A 254 4.14 18.08 3.88
C ILE A 254 4.81 18.24 5.24
N SER A 255 5.31 19.45 5.53
CA SER A 255 5.87 19.76 6.85
C SER A 255 4.83 19.67 7.98
N ASN A 256 5.17 19.05 9.11
CA ASN A 256 4.34 18.94 10.29
C ASN A 256 5.11 19.43 11.54
N GLY A 257 4.92 20.69 11.91
CA GLY A 257 5.54 21.26 13.12
C GLY A 257 7.07 21.33 13.04
N TYR A 258 7.75 21.08 14.17
CA TYR A 258 9.21 21.17 14.26
C TYR A 258 9.86 19.84 13.88
N HIS A 259 10.56 19.82 12.74
CA HIS A 259 11.42 18.72 12.26
C HIS A 259 10.70 17.39 12.02
N SER A 260 9.43 17.45 11.60
CA SER A 260 8.71 16.27 11.11
C SER A 260 7.96 16.56 9.81
N SER A 261 7.80 15.55 8.98
CA SER A 261 7.05 15.63 7.72
C SER A 261 6.04 14.51 7.69
N LEU A 262 4.84 14.74 7.17
CA LEU A 262 3.92 13.64 6.93
C LEU A 262 4.52 12.69 5.89
N THR A 263 4.08 11.43 5.96
CA THR A 263 4.56 10.35 5.12
C THR A 263 3.40 9.54 4.57
N LEU A 264 3.63 8.90 3.43
CA LEU A 264 2.80 7.80 2.98
C LEU A 264 3.36 6.51 3.58
N SER A 265 2.55 5.76 4.31
CA SER A 265 2.97 4.49 4.92
C SER A 265 2.02 3.34 4.60
N LEU A 266 2.59 2.16 4.38
CA LEU A 266 1.85 0.91 4.22
C LEU A 266 2.43 -0.13 5.18
N TYR A 267 1.55 -0.97 5.73
CA TYR A 267 1.89 -1.95 6.76
C TYR A 267 1.43 -3.35 6.34
N SER A 268 2.15 -4.40 6.74
CA SER A 268 1.74 -5.79 6.51
C SER A 268 0.41 -6.15 7.17
N HIS A 269 0.14 -5.55 8.33
CA HIS A 269 -0.94 -5.94 9.24
C HIS A 269 -2.21 -5.07 9.12
N ASN A 270 -2.34 -4.24 8.08
CA ASN A 270 -3.61 -3.56 7.77
C ASN A 270 -3.69 -3.21 6.28
N SER A 271 -4.88 -2.88 5.79
CA SER A 271 -5.11 -2.48 4.40
C SER A 271 -4.94 -0.97 4.16
N ILE A 272 -4.61 -0.19 5.19
CA ILE A 272 -4.76 1.27 5.19
C ILE A 272 -3.51 1.95 4.63
N LEU A 273 -3.71 2.94 3.77
CA LEU A 273 -2.68 3.93 3.43
C LEU A 273 -2.60 4.96 4.56
N GLY A 274 -1.53 4.93 5.33
CA GLY A 274 -1.24 5.95 6.33
C GLY A 274 -0.77 7.25 5.68
N THR A 275 -1.33 8.38 6.11
CA THR A 275 -1.00 9.72 5.58
C THR A 275 -0.57 10.72 6.65
N ASN A 276 -0.56 10.31 7.93
CA ASN A 276 -0.46 11.23 9.07
C ASN A 276 0.74 10.94 9.99
N TRP A 277 1.63 10.03 9.62
CA TRP A 277 2.82 9.76 10.43
C TRP A 277 3.87 10.84 10.18
N GLY A 278 4.26 11.55 11.24
CA GLY A 278 5.29 12.59 11.25
C GLY A 278 6.59 12.12 11.90
N PRO A 279 7.46 11.37 11.20
CA PRO A 279 8.77 11.00 11.68
C PRO A 279 9.77 12.17 11.70
N ASP A 280 10.85 11.97 12.45
CA ASP A 280 12.04 12.84 12.45
C ASP A 280 12.67 12.92 11.05
N TRP A 281 13.00 14.13 10.59
CA TRP A 281 13.65 14.41 9.31
C TRP A 281 15.00 13.70 9.11
N ASP A 282 15.69 13.36 10.20
CA ASP A 282 16.99 12.66 10.13
C ASP A 282 16.83 11.16 9.82
N ASN A 283 15.61 10.63 9.78
CA ASN A 283 15.36 9.25 9.36
C ASN A 283 15.62 9.07 7.87
N TYR A 284 16.02 7.87 7.48
CA TYR A 284 16.28 7.50 6.10
C TYR A 284 15.09 6.70 5.57
N MET A 285 14.36 7.29 4.63
CA MET A 285 13.16 6.69 4.01
C MET A 285 13.25 6.76 2.49
N ASN A 286 12.45 5.96 1.80
CA ASN A 286 12.41 5.99 0.35
C ASN A 286 11.67 7.23 -0.16
N VAL A 287 11.90 7.55 -1.43
CA VAL A 287 11.22 8.63 -2.15
C VAL A 287 10.57 8.04 -3.39
N ARG A 288 9.33 8.46 -3.67
CA ARG A 288 8.65 8.26 -4.95
C ARG A 288 8.17 9.61 -5.42
N CYS A 289 8.74 10.07 -6.52
CA CYS A 289 8.43 11.39 -7.04
C CYS A 289 7.11 11.36 -7.81
N VAL A 290 6.45 12.52 -7.83
CA VAL A 290 5.26 12.78 -8.63
C VAL A 290 5.52 13.95 -9.56
N GLY A 291 4.96 13.92 -10.76
CA GLY A 291 4.99 15.01 -11.72
C GLY A 291 3.60 15.23 -12.32
N ASP A 292 3.43 16.37 -12.96
CA ASP A 292 2.20 16.67 -13.72
C ASP A 292 2.38 16.22 -15.18
N LEU A 293 1.30 15.75 -15.81
CA LEU A 293 1.27 15.38 -17.24
C LEU A 293 1.41 16.59 -18.19
#